data_AF-A0A3M1Q018-F1
#
_entry.id   AF-A0A3M1Q018-F1
#
_cell.length_a   1.000
_cell.length_b   1.000
_cell.length_c   1.000
_cell.angle_alpha   90.00
_cell.angle_beta   90.00
_cell.angle_gamma   90.00
#
_symmetry.space_group_name_H-M   'P 1'
#
loop_
_entity.id
_entity.type
_entity.pdbx_description
1 polymer ?
#
loop_
_entity_poly.entity_id
_entity_poly.type
_entity_poly.pdbx_seq_one_letter_code
_entity_poly.pdbx_strand_id
1 'polypeptide(L)'
;MKHSRRRLRPVAPLLLLIGAAASVAHGQVAASQPESQPTSTEPASQPTTAPVNVLRSQASMYAYFTAALARGEEGRVDALRCLDSSQVDPEKWKAESLEYLNKLAAILERLRTEGLFDPQTLSDDPAADPVAIGRDPVLLLLSRQQIGDEGDELTRGRMVWRFSAQTVADIPRIHEKLDELIAAAQDDAAPQPAIEESTPPQAAEQVDPLRSPYHMVQHFVVHAQGAANDPSNYVEAMRCLDFSLLDEQEVQKNGPQYVDQLWSLLRFLRERGRFDRDALPKDLPADLDQIPFDDAEAKVSVVIARRGAQWRFASSTVAKLPEMVEAMRAVGEAPPPAVAVPLDTSTPAGTLNLFFTAMSEHDLRTAVTCLDLSELRDRDPSVTWPIAGKIKLVLDRERLIVASEIETPPNDAPVVLVKEIHGRVELVKQTEGPRKGEWLFSAATVRQIDALYEAW
;
A
#
# COMPACT_ATOMS: atom_id res chain seq x y z
N MET A 1 8.08 -7.53 -62.34
CA MET A 1 8.42 -7.96 -60.97
C MET A 1 7.32 -8.88 -60.45
N LYS A 2 7.62 -9.83 -59.55
CA LYS A 2 6.74 -10.97 -59.24
C LYS A 2 5.63 -10.60 -58.23
N HIS A 3 4.36 -10.85 -58.57
CA HIS A 3 3.26 -10.80 -57.61
C HIS A 3 3.28 -12.04 -56.70
N SER A 4 3.22 -11.84 -55.38
CA SER A 4 3.07 -12.93 -54.40
C SER A 4 1.70 -12.85 -53.73
N ARG A 5 0.79 -13.75 -54.11
CA ARG A 5 -0.51 -13.93 -53.43
C ARG A 5 -0.34 -14.94 -52.29
N ARG A 6 -0.40 -14.50 -51.02
CA ARG A 6 -0.59 -15.42 -49.90
C ARG A 6 -2.08 -15.76 -49.76
N ARG A 7 -2.40 -17.06 -49.65
CA ARG A 7 -3.76 -17.56 -49.45
C ARG A 7 -4.05 -17.65 -47.95
N LEU A 8 -5.23 -17.17 -47.54
CA LEU A 8 -5.81 -17.49 -46.25
C LEU A 8 -6.32 -18.95 -46.25
N ARG A 9 -6.20 -19.64 -45.12
CA ARG A 9 -6.87 -20.93 -44.84
C ARG A 9 -7.95 -20.68 -43.78
N PRO A 10 -9.16 -21.23 -43.93
CA PRO A 10 -10.17 -21.20 -42.87
C PRO A 10 -9.88 -22.29 -41.83
N VAL A 11 -10.22 -22.01 -40.57
CA VAL A 11 -10.32 -23.01 -39.49
C VAL A 11 -11.80 -23.07 -39.09
N ALA A 12 -12.37 -24.28 -39.07
CA ALA A 12 -13.75 -24.53 -38.67
C ALA A 12 -13.84 -24.84 -37.17
N PRO A 13 -15.00 -24.61 -36.51
CA PRO A 13 -15.14 -24.80 -35.06
C PRO A 13 -15.32 -26.28 -34.69
N LEU A 14 -14.83 -26.66 -33.51
CA LEU A 14 -15.10 -27.97 -32.90
C LEU A 14 -16.29 -27.84 -31.92
N LEU A 15 -17.20 -28.81 -31.97
CA LEU A 15 -18.48 -28.80 -31.26
C LEU A 15 -18.40 -29.40 -29.84
N LEU A 16 -19.34 -28.98 -28.99
CA LEU A 16 -19.62 -29.53 -27.67
C LEU A 16 -19.79 -31.05 -27.67
N LEU A 17 -19.48 -31.66 -26.52
CA LEU A 17 -20.14 -32.88 -26.05
C LEU A 17 -20.54 -32.71 -24.58
N ILE A 18 -21.84 -32.86 -24.33
CA ILE A 18 -22.47 -32.78 -23.00
C ILE A 18 -22.53 -34.20 -22.42
N GLY A 19 -22.24 -34.35 -21.13
CA GLY A 19 -22.43 -35.61 -20.38
C GLY A 19 -23.07 -35.32 -19.03
N ALA A 20 -24.24 -35.93 -18.77
CA ALA A 20 -25.01 -35.74 -17.54
C ALA A 20 -25.42 -37.07 -16.91
N ALA A 21 -25.23 -37.19 -15.60
CA ALA A 21 -25.91 -38.12 -14.67
C ALA A 21 -25.65 -37.56 -13.24
N ALA A 22 -26.59 -37.22 -12.35
CA ALA A 22 -27.92 -37.70 -11.98
C ALA A 22 -27.94 -38.73 -10.82
N SER A 23 -28.49 -38.29 -9.67
CA SER A 23 -29.01 -39.10 -8.54
C SER A 23 -27.97 -39.89 -7.71
N VAL A 24 -28.15 -40.22 -6.41
CA VAL A 24 -29.35 -40.52 -5.60
C VAL A 24 -29.23 -39.97 -4.15
N ALA A 25 -30.36 -39.82 -3.44
CA ALA A 25 -30.50 -39.27 -2.09
C ALA A 25 -30.56 -40.31 -0.93
N HIS A 26 -30.87 -39.82 0.28
CA HIS A 26 -31.11 -40.48 1.59
C HIS A 26 -29.89 -40.53 2.54
N GLY A 27 -30.05 -40.27 3.86
CA GLY A 27 -31.28 -39.93 4.59
C GLY A 27 -31.05 -39.47 6.05
N GLN A 28 -32.13 -39.02 6.69
CA GLN A 28 -32.16 -38.63 8.11
C GLN A 28 -32.07 -39.85 9.05
N VAL A 29 -31.39 -39.70 10.18
CA VAL A 29 -31.73 -40.38 11.45
C VAL A 29 -31.57 -39.38 12.60
N ALA A 30 -32.48 -39.40 13.57
CA ALA A 30 -32.51 -38.48 14.71
C ALA A 30 -32.15 -39.17 16.03
N ALA A 31 -31.69 -38.35 16.99
CA ALA A 31 -31.76 -38.52 18.44
C ALA A 31 -31.20 -39.80 19.11
N SER A 32 -30.24 -39.63 20.03
CA SER A 32 -30.42 -39.96 21.47
C SER A 32 -29.20 -39.56 22.30
N GLN A 33 -29.41 -38.86 23.42
CA GLN A 33 -28.50 -38.89 24.58
C GLN A 33 -28.85 -40.13 25.45
N PRO A 34 -27.94 -40.61 26.30
CA PRO A 34 -27.97 -40.15 27.70
C PRO A 34 -26.59 -39.94 28.35
N GLU A 35 -26.62 -39.42 29.58
CA GLU A 35 -25.47 -39.10 30.44
C GLU A 35 -24.62 -40.31 30.85
N SER A 36 -23.32 -40.08 31.10
CA SER A 36 -22.60 -40.60 32.28
C SER A 36 -21.21 -39.95 32.41
N GLN A 37 -20.95 -39.25 33.51
CA GLN A 37 -19.60 -38.81 33.89
C GLN A 37 -18.78 -39.97 34.46
N PRO A 38 -17.45 -39.94 34.30
CA PRO A 38 -16.56 -40.31 35.38
C PRO A 38 -15.63 -39.16 35.78
N THR A 39 -15.46 -38.97 37.09
CA THR A 39 -14.49 -38.06 37.70
C THR A 39 -13.07 -38.33 37.22
N SER A 40 -12.44 -37.35 36.56
CA SER A 40 -11.01 -37.36 36.27
C SER A 40 -10.22 -36.75 37.41
N THR A 41 -9.30 -37.53 37.97
CA THR A 41 -8.28 -37.06 38.91
C THR A 41 -7.33 -36.11 38.20
N GLU A 42 -7.11 -34.93 38.78
CA GLU A 42 -6.24 -33.86 38.30
C GLU A 42 -4.76 -34.31 38.24
N PRO A 43 -4.13 -34.38 37.05
CA PRO A 43 -2.70 -34.58 36.94
C PRO A 43 -1.98 -33.22 36.99
N ALA A 44 -0.93 -33.10 37.78
CA ALA A 44 -0.16 -31.87 37.92
C ALA A 44 0.33 -31.34 36.55
N SER A 45 0.02 -30.07 36.27
CA SER A 45 0.36 -29.39 35.02
C SER A 45 1.85 -29.44 34.72
N GLN A 46 2.24 -30.24 33.72
CA GLN A 46 3.54 -30.08 33.08
C GLN A 46 3.54 -28.78 32.28
N PRO A 47 4.67 -28.04 32.19
CA PRO A 47 4.74 -26.81 31.41
C PRO A 47 4.48 -27.12 29.93
N THR A 48 3.31 -26.73 29.43
CA THR A 48 2.88 -26.94 28.05
C THR A 48 3.86 -26.29 27.10
N THR A 49 4.69 -27.10 26.42
CA THR A 49 5.55 -26.59 25.36
C THR A 49 4.67 -26.10 24.21
N ALA A 50 4.76 -24.80 23.92
CA ALA A 50 4.04 -24.19 22.82
C ALA A 50 4.28 -24.97 21.51
N PRO A 51 3.22 -25.48 20.84
CA PRO A 51 3.40 -26.27 19.64
C PRO A 51 4.02 -25.40 18.54
N VAL A 52 5.23 -25.77 18.13
CA VAL A 52 6.09 -25.04 17.15
C VAL A 52 5.41 -24.83 15.79
N ASN A 53 4.27 -25.48 15.55
CA ASN A 53 3.41 -25.22 14.41
C ASN A 53 2.73 -23.85 14.43
N VAL A 54 2.63 -23.18 15.58
CA VAL A 54 1.88 -21.92 15.73
C VAL A 54 2.70 -20.70 15.29
N LEU A 55 4.04 -20.77 15.27
CA LEU A 55 4.90 -19.65 14.81
C LEU A 55 5.23 -19.73 13.31
N ARG A 56 4.40 -20.41 12.50
CA ARG A 56 4.66 -20.69 11.08
C ARG A 56 4.27 -19.57 10.12
N SER A 57 3.26 -18.78 10.45
CA SER A 57 2.83 -17.59 9.70
C SER A 57 2.87 -16.34 10.56
N GLN A 58 2.77 -15.16 9.94
CA GLN A 58 2.75 -13.88 10.64
C GLN A 58 1.51 -13.76 11.52
N ALA A 59 0.34 -14.08 10.96
CA ALA A 59 -0.94 -14.07 11.67
C ALA A 59 -0.95 -15.06 12.85
N SER A 60 -0.50 -16.30 12.63
CA SER A 60 -0.46 -17.31 13.70
C SER A 60 0.54 -16.96 14.83
N MET A 61 1.68 -16.35 14.49
CA MET A 61 2.63 -15.83 15.47
C MET A 61 1.99 -14.72 16.33
N TYR A 62 1.36 -13.73 15.70
CA TYR A 62 0.72 -12.62 16.39
C TYR A 62 -0.48 -13.07 17.26
N ALA A 63 -1.30 -13.99 16.75
CA ALA A 63 -2.39 -14.60 17.51
C ALA A 63 -1.89 -15.35 18.75
N TYR A 64 -0.74 -16.04 18.64
CA TYR A 64 -0.11 -16.69 19.79
C TYR A 64 0.48 -15.69 20.79
N PHE A 65 1.16 -14.64 20.32
CA PHE A 65 1.71 -13.58 21.16
C PHE A 65 0.62 -12.91 22.00
N THR A 66 -0.49 -12.52 21.37
CA THR A 66 -1.64 -11.90 22.05
C THR A 66 -2.35 -12.87 22.99
N ALA A 67 -2.58 -14.12 22.58
CA ALA A 67 -3.15 -15.15 23.44
C ALA A 67 -2.23 -15.52 24.62
N ALA A 68 -0.91 -15.38 24.48
CA ALA A 68 0.05 -15.56 25.56
C ALA A 68 0.00 -14.41 26.56
N LEU A 69 0.00 -13.15 26.11
CA LEU A 69 -0.20 -11.99 26.99
C LEU A 69 -1.52 -12.07 27.78
N ALA A 70 -2.59 -12.55 27.17
CA ALA A 70 -3.89 -12.74 27.82
C ALA A 70 -3.90 -13.77 28.96
N ARG A 71 -2.90 -14.67 29.05
CA ARG A 71 -2.74 -15.62 30.18
C ARG A 71 -2.07 -15.01 31.42
N GLY A 72 -1.71 -13.72 31.40
CA GLY A 72 -1.03 -13.08 32.52
C GLY A 72 0.41 -13.57 32.68
N GLU A 73 0.89 -13.72 33.91
CA GLU A 73 2.31 -14.00 34.19
C GLU A 73 2.81 -15.31 33.56
N GLU A 74 2.02 -16.38 33.60
CA GLU A 74 2.37 -17.68 33.02
C GLU A 74 2.62 -17.58 31.50
N GLY A 75 1.85 -16.73 30.81
CA GLY A 75 1.98 -16.53 29.37
C GLY A 75 3.05 -15.52 28.96
N ARG A 76 3.65 -14.74 29.88
CA ARG A 76 4.74 -13.81 29.53
C ARG A 76 5.98 -14.53 29.01
N VAL A 77 6.33 -15.67 29.59
CA VAL A 77 7.46 -16.51 29.15
C VAL A 77 7.22 -17.06 27.73
N ASP A 78 5.97 -17.38 27.41
CA ASP A 78 5.55 -17.80 26.08
C ASP A 78 5.61 -16.66 25.06
N ALA A 79 5.15 -15.46 25.44
CA ALA A 79 5.17 -14.28 24.58
C ALA A 79 6.60 -13.83 24.26
N LEU A 80 7.54 -13.92 25.21
CA LEU A 80 8.97 -13.67 24.98
C LEU A 80 9.58 -14.53 23.85
N ARG A 81 9.04 -15.72 23.57
CA ARG A 81 9.52 -16.58 22.46
C ARG A 81 9.26 -16.00 21.08
N CYS A 82 8.41 -14.98 20.99
CA CYS A 82 8.07 -14.25 19.76
C CYS A 82 9.03 -13.08 19.47
N LEU A 83 9.93 -12.76 20.40
CA LEU A 83 10.93 -11.69 20.25
C LEU A 83 12.28 -12.34 19.90
N ASP A 84 12.97 -11.79 18.92
CA ASP A 84 14.39 -12.07 18.71
C ASP A 84 15.23 -11.06 19.51
N SER A 85 15.91 -11.52 20.55
CA SER A 85 16.76 -10.69 21.40
C SER A 85 18.23 -10.63 20.95
N SER A 86 18.58 -11.13 19.77
CA SER A 86 19.98 -11.31 19.34
C SER A 86 20.81 -10.02 19.20
N GLN A 87 20.18 -8.85 19.11
CA GLN A 87 20.84 -7.53 19.15
C GLN A 87 20.73 -6.79 20.50
N VAL A 88 20.07 -7.38 21.51
CA VAL A 88 20.03 -6.82 22.86
C VAL A 88 21.17 -7.42 23.68
N ASP A 89 21.83 -6.60 24.50
CA ASP A 89 22.85 -7.09 25.44
C ASP A 89 22.27 -8.24 26.32
N PRO A 90 22.95 -9.40 26.43
CA PRO A 90 22.37 -10.57 27.11
C PRO A 90 22.08 -10.37 28.60
N GLU A 91 22.90 -9.62 29.34
CA GLU A 91 22.63 -9.36 30.76
C GLU A 91 21.51 -8.32 30.91
N LYS A 92 21.46 -7.31 30.04
CA LYS A 92 20.32 -6.39 29.95
C LYS A 92 19.02 -7.12 29.64
N TRP A 93 19.00 -8.00 28.63
CA TRP A 93 17.82 -8.79 28.27
C TRP A 93 17.34 -9.68 29.42
N LYS A 94 18.27 -10.33 30.12
CA LYS A 94 17.97 -11.16 31.29
C LYS A 94 17.38 -10.36 32.46
N ALA A 95 17.76 -9.10 32.64
CA ALA A 95 17.20 -8.20 33.64
C ALA A 95 15.86 -7.56 33.21
N GLU A 96 15.74 -7.16 31.94
CA GLU A 96 14.69 -6.25 31.45
C GLU A 96 13.71 -6.89 30.44
N SER A 97 13.84 -8.17 30.06
CA SER A 97 12.99 -8.81 29.04
C SER A 97 11.48 -8.62 29.26
N LEU A 98 11.01 -8.66 30.51
CA LEU A 98 9.61 -8.39 30.84
C LEU A 98 9.20 -6.92 30.58
N GLU A 99 10.12 -5.97 30.74
CA GLU A 99 9.90 -4.56 30.39
C GLU A 99 9.81 -4.37 28.87
N TYR A 100 10.73 -4.99 28.10
CA TYR A 100 10.66 -5.02 26.63
C TYR A 100 9.33 -5.62 26.16
N LEU A 101 8.88 -6.72 26.77
CA LEU A 101 7.59 -7.34 26.46
C LEU A 101 6.41 -6.39 26.75
N ASN A 102 6.39 -5.75 27.91
CA ASN A 102 5.32 -4.82 28.30
C ASN A 102 5.30 -3.58 27.38
N LYS A 103 6.47 -3.03 27.02
CA LYS A 103 6.59 -1.91 26.08
C LYS A 103 6.11 -2.29 24.68
N LEU A 104 6.49 -3.46 24.17
CA LEU A 104 6.00 -3.95 22.87
C LEU A 104 4.48 -4.15 22.88
N ALA A 105 3.92 -4.70 23.95
CA ALA A 105 2.47 -4.84 24.10
C ALA A 105 1.75 -3.48 24.09
N ALA A 106 2.30 -2.48 24.78
CA ALA A 106 1.76 -1.11 24.78
C ALA A 106 1.83 -0.46 23.38
N ILE A 107 2.96 -0.60 22.67
CA ILE A 107 3.11 -0.09 21.29
C ILE A 107 2.09 -0.76 20.37
N LEU A 108 1.96 -2.09 20.39
CA LEU A 108 1.03 -2.83 19.52
C LEU A 108 -0.43 -2.48 19.81
N GLU A 109 -0.81 -2.37 21.09
CA GLU A 109 -2.16 -1.98 21.47
C GLU A 109 -2.46 -0.54 21.04
N ARG A 110 -1.48 0.38 21.14
CA ARG A 110 -1.66 1.74 20.67
C ARG A 110 -1.75 1.83 19.14
N LEU A 111 -0.89 1.13 18.39
CA LEU A 111 -1.00 1.05 16.93
C LEU A 111 -2.37 0.50 16.48
N ARG A 112 -2.91 -0.49 17.21
CA ARG A 112 -4.25 -1.04 16.97
C ARG A 112 -5.36 -0.05 17.32
N THR A 113 -5.26 0.61 18.48
CA THR A 113 -6.21 1.63 18.92
C THR A 113 -6.21 2.83 17.99
N GLU A 114 -5.08 3.17 17.39
CA GLU A 114 -4.93 4.25 16.41
C GLU A 114 -5.21 3.79 14.98
N GLY A 115 -5.70 2.58 14.72
CA GLY A 115 -6.00 2.10 13.36
C GLY A 115 -4.78 1.97 12.43
N LEU A 116 -3.56 2.12 12.96
CA LEU A 116 -2.28 2.05 12.24
C LEU A 116 -1.80 0.60 12.05
N PHE A 117 -2.51 -0.35 12.65
CA PHE A 117 -2.27 -1.77 12.53
C PHE A 117 -3.56 -2.56 12.76
N ASP A 118 -3.98 -3.31 11.74
CA ASP A 118 -5.00 -4.34 11.86
C ASP A 118 -4.33 -5.73 11.83
N PRO A 119 -4.41 -6.52 12.91
CA PRO A 119 -3.93 -7.90 12.93
C PRO A 119 -4.47 -8.81 11.81
N GLN A 120 -5.63 -8.49 11.23
CA GLN A 120 -6.23 -9.27 10.14
C GLN A 120 -5.52 -9.11 8.79
N THR A 121 -4.63 -8.11 8.62
CA THR A 121 -3.84 -7.93 7.39
C THR A 121 -2.54 -8.74 7.38
N LEU A 122 -2.21 -9.43 8.48
CA LEU A 122 -1.02 -10.29 8.54
C LEU A 122 -1.21 -11.55 7.70
N SER A 123 -0.15 -11.95 6.98
CA SER A 123 -0.24 -13.10 6.08
C SER A 123 -0.22 -14.44 6.83
N ASP A 124 -1.06 -15.37 6.37
CA ASP A 124 -0.99 -16.78 6.76
C ASP A 124 0.01 -17.59 5.92
N ASP A 125 0.61 -17.01 4.87
CA ASP A 125 1.63 -17.68 4.06
C ASP A 125 2.97 -17.79 4.84
N PRO A 126 3.47 -19.00 5.13
CA PRO A 126 4.79 -19.18 5.76
C PRO A 126 5.96 -18.71 4.87
N ALA A 127 5.76 -18.47 3.58
CA ALA A 127 6.77 -17.99 2.64
C ALA A 127 6.77 -16.47 2.43
N ALA A 128 5.88 -15.72 3.08
CA ALA A 128 5.81 -14.26 2.97
C ALA A 128 7.14 -13.56 3.30
N ASP A 129 7.40 -12.43 2.65
CA ASP A 129 8.53 -11.55 2.95
C ASP A 129 8.34 -10.83 4.31
N PRO A 130 9.42 -10.26 4.90
CA PRO A 130 9.33 -9.47 6.14
C PRO A 130 8.27 -8.38 6.05
N VAL A 131 7.42 -8.27 7.07
CA VAL A 131 6.32 -7.29 7.10
C VAL A 131 6.59 -6.21 8.14
N ALA A 132 6.39 -4.97 7.74
CA ALA A 132 6.39 -3.82 8.63
C ALA A 132 4.97 -3.56 9.15
N ILE A 133 4.85 -3.38 10.47
CA ILE A 133 3.65 -3.00 11.19
C ILE A 133 3.79 -1.55 11.66
N GLY A 134 2.73 -0.75 11.50
CA GLY A 134 2.70 0.65 11.91
C GLY A 134 3.19 1.62 10.83
N ARG A 135 3.55 2.84 11.24
CA ARG A 135 4.05 3.92 10.38
C ARG A 135 5.15 4.69 11.10
N ASP A 136 6.07 5.29 10.37
CA ASP A 136 7.12 6.15 10.93
C ASP A 136 6.50 7.22 11.87
N PRO A 137 7.04 7.45 13.09
CA PRO A 137 8.26 6.90 13.68
C PRO A 137 8.12 5.57 14.44
N VAL A 138 6.94 4.93 14.39
CA VAL A 138 6.59 3.71 15.14
C VAL A 138 6.43 2.53 14.18
N LEU A 139 7.57 1.99 13.73
CA LEU A 139 7.65 0.86 12.81
C LEU A 139 8.16 -0.40 13.53
N LEU A 140 7.41 -1.50 13.46
CA LEU A 140 7.79 -2.80 13.97
C LEU A 140 7.99 -3.78 12.81
N LEU A 141 9.10 -4.51 12.77
CA LEU A 141 9.41 -5.45 11.70
C LEU A 141 9.23 -6.90 12.18
N LEU A 142 8.38 -7.62 11.46
CA LEU A 142 8.26 -9.08 11.53
C LEU A 142 9.30 -9.70 10.61
N SER A 143 10.08 -10.65 11.12
CA SER A 143 11.07 -11.38 10.34
C SER A 143 10.98 -12.88 10.59
N ARG A 144 11.39 -13.66 9.59
CA ARG A 144 11.40 -15.11 9.63
C ARG A 144 12.81 -15.59 9.96
N GLN A 145 12.97 -16.34 11.05
CA GLN A 145 14.26 -16.74 11.58
C GLN A 145 14.39 -18.23 11.81
N GLN A 146 15.60 -18.75 11.65
CA GLN A 146 15.95 -20.13 11.96
C GLN A 146 16.16 -20.29 13.47
N ILE A 147 15.45 -21.22 14.10
CA ILE A 147 15.74 -21.59 15.49
C ILE A 147 17.11 -22.28 15.51
N GLY A 148 18.05 -21.69 16.27
CA GLY A 148 19.41 -22.20 16.45
C GLY A 148 19.48 -23.53 17.21
N ASP A 149 20.67 -24.12 17.25
CA ASP A 149 20.88 -25.49 17.75
C ASP A 149 20.63 -25.71 19.25
N GLU A 150 20.46 -24.63 20.03
CA GLU A 150 20.16 -24.65 21.47
C GLU A 150 18.68 -24.93 21.81
N GLY A 151 17.83 -25.13 20.79
CA GLY A 151 16.44 -25.57 20.96
C GLY A 151 16.27 -27.08 21.12
N ASP A 152 15.10 -27.48 21.61
CA ASP A 152 14.61 -28.87 21.61
C ASP A 152 14.78 -29.51 20.20
N GLU A 153 15.25 -30.76 20.12
CA GLU A 153 15.66 -31.42 18.87
C GLU A 153 14.55 -31.41 17.80
N LEU A 154 13.29 -31.41 18.24
CA LEU A 154 12.10 -31.32 17.39
C LEU A 154 11.97 -29.98 16.64
N THR A 155 12.73 -28.97 17.02
CA THR A 155 12.64 -27.57 16.55
C THR A 155 13.84 -27.10 15.74
N ARG A 156 14.98 -27.80 15.85
CA ARG A 156 16.25 -27.51 15.19
C ARG A 156 16.05 -27.32 13.67
N GLY A 157 16.55 -26.20 13.15
CA GLY A 157 16.49 -25.87 11.72
C GLY A 157 15.11 -25.47 11.18
N ARG A 158 14.09 -25.31 12.02
CA ARG A 158 12.80 -24.75 11.59
C ARG A 158 12.86 -23.22 11.53
N MET A 159 12.27 -22.68 10.47
CA MET A 159 12.03 -21.24 10.33
C MET A 159 10.73 -20.87 11.05
N VAL A 160 10.78 -19.87 11.94
CA VAL A 160 9.63 -19.30 12.66
C VAL A 160 9.57 -17.79 12.51
N TRP A 161 8.37 -17.22 12.65
CA TRP A 161 8.18 -15.77 12.69
C TRP A 161 8.45 -15.21 14.08
N ARG A 162 9.09 -14.03 14.12
CA ARG A 162 9.37 -13.24 15.32
C ARG A 162 9.37 -11.74 15.01
N PHE A 163 9.19 -10.92 16.02
CA PHE A 163 9.66 -9.53 15.97
C PHE A 163 11.18 -9.54 15.81
N SER A 164 11.68 -8.81 14.81
CA SER A 164 13.10 -8.82 14.42
C SER A 164 14.02 -8.28 15.51
N ALA A 165 15.29 -8.68 15.50
CA ALA A 165 16.32 -8.14 16.41
C ALA A 165 16.34 -6.61 16.47
N GLN A 166 16.26 -5.95 15.30
CA GLN A 166 16.27 -4.48 15.20
C GLN A 166 15.07 -3.89 15.93
N THR A 167 13.88 -4.42 15.67
CA THR A 167 12.65 -4.01 16.36
C THR A 167 12.74 -4.22 17.86
N VAL A 168 13.25 -5.38 18.30
CA VAL A 168 13.37 -5.68 19.73
C VAL A 168 14.40 -4.75 20.41
N ALA A 169 15.51 -4.43 19.75
CA ALA A 169 16.49 -3.47 20.24
C ALA A 169 15.92 -2.04 20.33
N ASP A 170 15.10 -1.63 19.36
CA ASP A 170 14.49 -0.31 19.29
C ASP A 170 13.23 -0.12 20.17
N ILE A 171 12.63 -1.19 20.73
CA ILE A 171 11.42 -1.10 21.60
C ILE A 171 11.46 0.08 22.59
N PRO A 172 12.53 0.31 23.38
CA PRO A 172 12.56 1.42 24.34
C PRO A 172 12.44 2.79 23.68
N ARG A 173 13.13 3.01 22.55
CA ARG A 173 13.11 4.26 21.78
C ARG A 173 11.77 4.47 21.08
N ILE A 174 11.19 3.40 20.53
CA ILE A 174 9.88 3.43 19.88
C ILE A 174 8.78 3.79 20.90
N HIS A 175 8.86 3.23 22.11
CA HIS A 175 7.92 3.55 23.19
C HIS A 175 8.05 5.01 23.64
N GLU A 176 9.27 5.48 23.91
CA GLU A 176 9.54 6.87 24.28
C GLU A 176 9.04 7.85 23.20
N LYS A 177 9.28 7.54 21.92
CA LYS A 177 8.81 8.39 20.82
C LYS A 177 7.30 8.40 20.67
N LEU A 178 6.63 7.29 20.98
CA LEU A 178 5.18 7.20 21.01
C LEU A 178 4.59 8.03 22.17
N ASP A 179 5.22 7.98 23.35
CA ASP A 179 4.84 8.83 24.49
C ASP A 179 5.01 10.33 24.19
N GLU A 180 6.12 10.73 23.53
CA GLU A 180 6.34 12.11 23.06
C GLU A 180 5.22 12.59 22.12
N LEU A 181 4.84 11.77 21.13
CA LEU A 181 3.78 12.10 20.17
C LEU A 181 2.42 12.26 20.85
N ILE A 182 2.13 11.44 21.86
CA ILE A 182 0.90 11.52 22.65
C ILE A 182 0.90 12.80 23.50
N ALA A 183 2.02 13.15 24.13
CA ALA A 183 2.15 14.38 24.90
C ALA A 183 1.99 15.62 24.02
N ALA A 184 2.64 15.67 22.86
CA ALA A 184 2.51 16.77 21.90
C ALA A 184 1.04 16.96 21.43
N ALA A 185 0.35 15.87 21.11
CA ALA A 185 -1.06 15.91 20.72
C ALA A 185 -2.01 16.34 21.86
N GLN A 186 -1.58 16.23 23.14
CA GLN A 186 -2.32 16.73 24.30
C GLN A 186 -2.02 18.20 24.60
N ASP A 187 -0.78 18.66 24.41
CA ASP A 187 -0.39 20.06 24.60
C ASP A 187 -1.02 20.99 23.53
N ASP A 188 -1.18 20.51 22.29
CA ASP A 188 -1.94 21.21 21.24
C ASP A 188 -3.45 21.30 21.53
N ALA A 189 -3.97 20.53 22.51
CA ALA A 189 -5.37 20.55 22.94
C ALA A 189 -5.66 21.60 24.04
N ALA A 190 -4.87 22.69 24.10
CA ALA A 190 -5.09 23.82 25.00
C ALA A 190 -6.49 24.46 24.82
N PRO A 191 -7.11 25.00 25.89
CA PRO A 191 -8.55 25.19 25.94
C PRO A 191 -9.06 26.34 25.06
N GLN A 192 -9.73 25.97 23.96
CA GLN A 192 -10.67 26.85 23.29
C GLN A 192 -11.88 27.13 24.22
N PRO A 193 -12.49 28.34 24.17
CA PRO A 193 -13.62 28.68 25.03
C PRO A 193 -14.82 27.76 24.76
N ALA A 194 -15.45 27.30 25.84
CA ALA A 194 -16.42 26.20 25.83
C ALA A 194 -17.55 26.36 24.82
N ILE A 195 -17.68 25.34 23.94
CA ILE A 195 -18.91 24.95 23.28
C ILE A 195 -19.20 23.51 23.74
N GLU A 196 -20.48 23.18 23.92
CA GLU A 196 -20.93 22.03 24.70
C GLU A 196 -20.64 20.65 24.08
N GLU A 197 -20.32 19.70 24.96
CA GLU A 197 -20.21 18.24 24.86
C GLU A 197 -20.34 17.53 23.48
N SER A 198 -19.19 17.04 22.98
CA SER A 198 -18.97 15.78 22.20
C SER A 198 -17.48 15.70 21.82
N THR A 199 -16.76 14.58 21.71
CA THR A 199 -16.90 13.14 22.07
C THR A 199 -15.45 12.57 22.11
N PRO A 200 -15.10 11.47 22.82
CA PRO A 200 -13.70 11.02 22.91
C PRO A 200 -13.07 10.66 21.55
N PRO A 201 -11.73 10.80 21.39
CA PRO A 201 -11.07 10.59 20.11
C PRO A 201 -11.22 9.14 19.66
N GLN A 202 -11.86 8.96 18.50
CA GLN A 202 -11.92 7.66 17.83
C GLN A 202 -10.52 7.28 17.34
N ALA A 203 -10.30 5.96 17.25
CA ALA A 203 -9.20 5.37 16.49
C ALA A 203 -8.99 6.09 15.16
N ALA A 204 -7.76 6.16 14.64
CA ALA A 204 -7.53 6.72 13.31
C ALA A 204 -8.22 5.83 12.26
N GLU A 205 -9.46 6.20 11.98
CA GLU A 205 -10.29 5.75 10.90
C GLU A 205 -9.42 5.72 9.65
N GLN A 206 -9.43 4.60 8.92
CA GLN A 206 -8.93 4.59 7.55
C GLN A 206 -9.63 5.76 6.85
N VAL A 207 -8.86 6.81 6.53
CA VAL A 207 -9.41 8.08 6.07
C VAL A 207 -10.11 7.77 4.76
N ASP A 208 -11.46 7.75 4.78
CA ASP A 208 -12.26 7.47 3.59
C ASP A 208 -11.73 8.36 2.48
N PRO A 209 -11.16 7.82 1.39
CA PRO A 209 -10.55 8.62 0.35
C PRO A 209 -11.56 9.60 -0.25
N LEU A 210 -12.86 9.31 -0.15
CA LEU A 210 -13.94 10.15 -0.61
C LEU A 210 -14.34 11.27 0.40
N ARG A 211 -13.73 11.36 1.59
CA ARG A 211 -14.07 12.36 2.63
C ARG A 211 -13.79 13.80 2.22
N SER A 212 -12.86 14.04 1.31
CA SER A 212 -12.50 15.38 0.81
C SER A 212 -12.28 15.34 -0.70
N PRO A 213 -12.44 16.46 -1.43
CA PRO A 213 -12.21 16.48 -2.86
C PRO A 213 -10.73 16.26 -3.22
N TYR A 214 -9.79 16.75 -2.40
CA TYR A 214 -8.35 16.49 -2.57
C TYR A 214 -8.02 14.98 -2.52
N HIS A 215 -8.41 14.30 -1.45
CA HIS A 215 -8.13 12.87 -1.28
C HIS A 215 -8.86 12.01 -2.32
N MET A 216 -10.08 12.41 -2.72
CA MET A 216 -10.85 11.70 -3.73
C MET A 216 -10.16 11.74 -5.10
N VAL A 217 -9.67 12.92 -5.50
CA VAL A 217 -8.90 13.09 -6.74
C VAL A 217 -7.59 12.33 -6.68
N GLN A 218 -6.88 12.37 -5.55
CA GLN A 218 -5.63 11.63 -5.39
C GLN A 218 -5.86 10.11 -5.55
N HIS A 219 -6.89 9.58 -4.88
CA HIS A 219 -7.27 8.18 -4.99
C HIS A 219 -7.69 7.81 -6.43
N PHE A 220 -8.58 8.59 -7.05
CA PHE A 220 -8.98 8.38 -8.45
C PHE A 220 -7.77 8.26 -9.37
N VAL A 221 -6.82 9.21 -9.29
CA VAL A 221 -5.71 9.24 -10.22
C VAL A 221 -4.73 8.09 -9.99
N VAL A 222 -4.35 7.80 -8.73
CA VAL A 222 -3.41 6.70 -8.42
C VAL A 222 -3.92 5.40 -9.02
N HIS A 223 -5.22 5.11 -8.83
CA HIS A 223 -5.83 3.91 -9.39
C HIS A 223 -6.02 4.01 -10.92
N ALA A 224 -6.46 5.14 -11.48
CA ALA A 224 -6.59 5.30 -12.94
C ALA A 224 -5.26 5.11 -13.69
N GLN A 225 -4.13 5.49 -13.10
CA GLN A 225 -2.80 5.24 -13.66
C GLN A 225 -2.40 3.75 -13.55
N GLY A 226 -2.63 3.13 -12.38
CA GLY A 226 -2.35 1.70 -12.16
C GLY A 226 -3.23 0.76 -12.97
N ALA A 227 -4.39 1.22 -13.44
CA ALA A 227 -5.40 0.41 -14.14
C ALA A 227 -4.95 -0.20 -15.47
N ALA A 228 -3.90 0.36 -16.11
CA ALA A 228 -3.28 -0.24 -17.28
C ALA A 228 -2.46 -1.51 -16.97
N ASN A 229 -1.92 -1.62 -15.74
CA ASN A 229 -1.08 -2.73 -15.29
C ASN A 229 -1.90 -3.77 -14.50
N ASP A 230 -2.78 -3.31 -13.60
CA ASP A 230 -3.71 -4.16 -12.84
C ASP A 230 -5.17 -3.67 -13.00
N PRO A 231 -6.05 -4.47 -13.66
CA PRO A 231 -7.46 -4.15 -13.84
C PRO A 231 -8.27 -3.96 -12.54
N SER A 232 -7.79 -4.45 -11.38
CA SER A 232 -8.48 -4.24 -10.10
C SER A 232 -8.58 -2.75 -9.75
N ASN A 233 -7.60 -1.94 -10.17
CA ASN A 233 -7.59 -0.50 -9.96
C ASN A 233 -8.75 0.23 -10.68
N TYR A 234 -9.32 -0.32 -11.77
CA TYR A 234 -10.55 0.26 -12.34
C TYR A 234 -11.70 0.25 -11.33
N VAL A 235 -11.80 -0.77 -10.48
CA VAL A 235 -12.87 -0.88 -9.47
C VAL A 235 -12.75 0.24 -8.43
N GLU A 236 -11.53 0.51 -7.95
CA GLU A 236 -11.26 1.59 -6.99
C GLU A 236 -11.44 2.97 -7.65
N ALA A 237 -10.88 3.20 -8.84
CA ALA A 237 -11.08 4.45 -9.58
C ALA A 237 -12.58 4.71 -9.87
N MET A 238 -13.37 3.67 -10.19
CA MET A 238 -14.82 3.78 -10.38
C MET A 238 -15.59 4.21 -9.12
N ARG A 239 -15.06 3.99 -7.89
CA ARG A 239 -15.72 4.48 -6.65
C ARG A 239 -15.78 6.00 -6.58
N CYS A 240 -14.82 6.68 -7.21
CA CYS A 240 -14.80 8.13 -7.34
C CYS A 240 -15.82 8.70 -8.34
N LEU A 241 -16.48 7.87 -9.16
CA LEU A 241 -17.45 8.31 -10.16
C LEU A 241 -18.89 8.12 -9.66
N ASP A 242 -19.75 9.09 -9.95
CA ASP A 242 -21.19 9.02 -9.69
C ASP A 242 -21.92 8.57 -10.96
N PHE A 243 -22.23 7.27 -11.06
CA PHE A 243 -22.90 6.70 -12.23
C PHE A 243 -24.44 6.88 -12.22
N SER A 244 -25.03 7.66 -11.31
CA SER A 244 -26.50 7.72 -11.11
C SER A 244 -27.35 8.27 -12.27
N LEU A 245 -26.74 8.69 -13.38
CA LEU A 245 -27.43 9.10 -14.62
C LEU A 245 -27.22 8.12 -15.80
N LEU A 246 -26.55 6.99 -15.58
CA LEU A 246 -26.27 5.96 -16.60
C LEU A 246 -26.96 4.64 -16.25
N ASP A 247 -27.17 3.79 -17.26
CA ASP A 247 -27.76 2.46 -17.07
C ASP A 247 -26.75 1.48 -16.46
N GLU A 248 -27.19 0.57 -15.58
CA GLU A 248 -26.30 -0.37 -14.90
C GLU A 248 -25.57 -1.31 -15.88
N GLN A 249 -26.21 -1.74 -16.97
CA GLN A 249 -25.57 -2.58 -17.99
C GLN A 249 -24.53 -1.79 -18.79
N GLU A 250 -24.76 -0.49 -18.99
CA GLU A 250 -23.78 0.41 -19.60
C GLU A 250 -22.56 0.58 -18.69
N VAL A 251 -22.77 0.80 -17.39
CA VAL A 251 -21.69 0.94 -16.39
C VAL A 251 -20.89 -0.35 -16.24
N GLN A 252 -21.53 -1.52 -16.17
CA GLN A 252 -20.83 -2.81 -16.10
C GLN A 252 -19.98 -3.08 -17.35
N LYS A 253 -20.40 -2.59 -18.53
CA LYS A 253 -19.71 -2.81 -19.80
C LYS A 253 -18.62 -1.77 -20.10
N ASN A 254 -18.88 -0.50 -19.79
CA ASN A 254 -18.07 0.65 -20.20
C ASN A 254 -17.38 1.35 -19.00
N GLY A 255 -17.55 0.87 -17.77
CA GLY A 255 -16.98 1.44 -16.54
C GLY A 255 -15.49 1.83 -16.63
N PRO A 256 -14.60 0.91 -17.05
CA PRO A 256 -13.18 1.21 -17.30
C PRO A 256 -12.96 2.34 -18.32
N GLN A 257 -13.76 2.38 -19.39
CA GLN A 257 -13.66 3.43 -20.42
C GLN A 257 -14.01 4.81 -19.86
N TYR A 258 -14.93 4.92 -18.89
CA TYR A 258 -15.22 6.18 -18.22
C TYR A 258 -14.06 6.66 -17.33
N VAL A 259 -13.33 5.74 -16.69
CA VAL A 259 -12.10 6.07 -15.95
C VAL A 259 -11.03 6.64 -16.90
N ASP A 260 -10.76 5.98 -18.03
CA ASP A 260 -9.80 6.44 -19.04
C ASP A 260 -10.15 7.81 -19.63
N GLN A 261 -11.44 8.02 -19.93
CA GLN A 261 -11.96 9.29 -20.46
C GLN A 261 -11.80 10.44 -19.45
N LEU A 262 -12.17 10.22 -18.19
CA LEU A 262 -12.03 11.22 -17.15
C LEU A 262 -10.56 11.51 -16.85
N TRP A 263 -9.71 10.48 -16.77
CA TRP A 263 -8.27 10.65 -16.58
C TRP A 263 -7.65 11.50 -17.70
N SER A 264 -8.03 11.23 -18.96
CA SER A 264 -7.61 12.03 -20.12
C SER A 264 -8.03 13.50 -20.01
N LEU A 265 -9.26 13.77 -19.56
CA LEU A 265 -9.78 15.14 -19.39
C LEU A 265 -9.11 15.89 -18.23
N LEU A 266 -8.84 15.22 -17.10
CA LEU A 266 -8.11 15.84 -15.98
C LEU A 266 -6.68 16.22 -16.39
N ARG A 267 -6.01 15.37 -17.17
CA ARG A 267 -4.68 15.66 -17.72
C ARG A 267 -4.71 16.89 -18.63
N PHE A 268 -5.65 16.92 -19.58
CA PHE A 268 -5.85 18.06 -20.50
C PHE A 268 -6.17 19.38 -19.76
N LEU A 269 -7.06 19.34 -18.77
CA LEU A 269 -7.37 20.52 -17.95
C LEU A 269 -6.14 21.00 -17.15
N ARG A 270 -5.31 20.07 -16.67
CA ARG A 270 -4.06 20.40 -15.95
C ARG A 270 -3.01 21.03 -16.86
N GLU A 271 -2.81 20.47 -18.06
CA GLU A 271 -1.90 21.01 -19.08
C GLU A 271 -2.27 22.45 -19.48
N ARG A 272 -3.57 22.78 -19.46
CA ARG A 272 -4.10 24.12 -19.71
C ARG A 272 -4.21 25.02 -18.47
N GLY A 273 -3.73 24.57 -17.30
CA GLY A 273 -3.78 25.32 -16.04
C GLY A 273 -5.20 25.56 -15.51
N ARG A 274 -6.17 24.75 -15.94
CA ARG A 274 -7.58 24.79 -15.51
C ARG A 274 -7.87 23.87 -14.32
N PHE A 275 -7.01 22.90 -14.07
CA PHE A 275 -7.12 21.95 -12.97
C PHE A 275 -5.79 21.85 -12.22
N ASP A 276 -5.85 22.03 -10.91
CA ASP A 276 -4.75 21.77 -10.00
C ASP A 276 -5.28 20.97 -8.80
N ARG A 277 -4.70 19.78 -8.56
CA ARG A 277 -5.03 18.93 -7.41
C ARG A 277 -4.69 19.65 -6.11
N ASP A 278 -3.56 20.36 -6.07
CA ASP A 278 -3.02 20.90 -4.82
C ASP A 278 -3.77 22.17 -4.37
N ALA A 279 -4.59 22.74 -5.26
CA ALA A 279 -5.56 23.80 -4.98
C ALA A 279 -6.91 23.28 -4.43
N LEU A 280 -7.14 21.96 -4.37
CA LEU A 280 -8.36 21.39 -3.81
C LEU A 280 -8.41 21.50 -2.28
N PRO A 281 -9.59 21.76 -1.69
CA PRO A 281 -9.78 21.69 -0.24
C PRO A 281 -9.38 20.31 0.32
N LYS A 282 -8.47 20.31 1.29
CA LYS A 282 -8.08 19.11 2.07
C LYS A 282 -9.08 18.84 3.19
N ASP A 283 -9.51 19.90 3.86
CA ASP A 283 -10.59 19.89 4.85
C ASP A 283 -11.96 20.15 4.19
N LEU A 284 -13.04 19.87 4.92
CA LEU A 284 -14.42 20.11 4.44
C LEU A 284 -14.90 21.53 4.77
N PRO A 285 -14.90 22.49 3.82
CA PRO A 285 -15.78 23.66 3.93
C PRO A 285 -17.24 23.19 3.99
N ALA A 286 -17.98 23.65 5.01
CA ALA A 286 -19.33 23.17 5.31
C ALA A 286 -20.39 23.64 4.30
N ASP A 287 -20.06 24.62 3.47
CA ASP A 287 -20.90 25.34 2.51
C ASP A 287 -20.61 24.99 1.04
N LEU A 288 -19.59 24.17 0.76
CA LEU A 288 -19.20 23.80 -0.59
C LEU A 288 -19.71 22.39 -0.95
N ASP A 289 -20.71 22.32 -1.81
CA ASP A 289 -21.25 21.05 -2.33
C ASP A 289 -20.69 20.65 -3.70
N GLN A 290 -20.10 21.60 -4.45
CA GLN A 290 -19.58 21.37 -5.81
C GLN A 290 -18.34 22.21 -6.11
N ILE A 291 -17.43 21.65 -6.91
CA ILE A 291 -16.21 22.28 -7.42
C ILE A 291 -16.15 22.07 -8.95
N PRO A 292 -16.45 23.09 -9.76
CA PRO A 292 -16.37 23.01 -11.22
C PRO A 292 -14.96 23.35 -11.75
N PHE A 293 -14.54 22.64 -12.79
CA PHE A 293 -13.33 22.88 -13.57
C PHE A 293 -13.71 23.02 -15.05
N ASP A 294 -13.75 24.26 -15.52
CA ASP A 294 -14.24 24.60 -16.86
C ASP A 294 -13.10 25.05 -17.80
N ASP A 295 -13.09 24.50 -19.02
CA ASP A 295 -12.44 25.11 -20.16
C ASP A 295 -13.49 25.41 -21.24
N ALA A 296 -13.91 26.67 -21.29
CA ALA A 296 -14.95 27.15 -22.20
C ALA A 296 -14.51 27.14 -23.69
N GLU A 297 -13.20 27.19 -23.97
CA GLU A 297 -12.68 27.09 -25.34
C GLU A 297 -12.80 25.65 -25.84
N ALA A 298 -12.46 24.68 -24.98
CA ALA A 298 -12.53 23.26 -25.27
C ALA A 298 -13.93 22.65 -25.06
N LYS A 299 -14.86 23.39 -24.44
CA LYS A 299 -16.19 22.93 -24.00
C LYS A 299 -16.14 21.74 -23.03
N VAL A 300 -15.10 21.70 -22.20
CA VAL A 300 -14.92 20.70 -21.13
C VAL A 300 -15.38 21.31 -19.80
N SER A 301 -16.16 20.56 -19.02
CA SER A 301 -16.64 20.97 -17.70
C SER A 301 -16.64 19.74 -16.78
N VAL A 302 -15.65 19.67 -15.89
CA VAL A 302 -15.52 18.59 -14.91
C VAL A 302 -15.98 19.11 -13.56
N VAL A 303 -17.10 18.60 -13.06
CA VAL A 303 -17.62 18.93 -11.72
C VAL A 303 -17.32 17.79 -10.75
N ILE A 304 -16.69 18.13 -9.64
CA ILE A 304 -16.62 17.32 -8.42
C ILE A 304 -17.77 17.74 -7.51
N ALA A 305 -18.54 16.79 -6.98
CA ALA A 305 -19.72 17.06 -6.17
C ALA A 305 -19.79 16.17 -4.92
N ARG A 306 -20.41 16.71 -3.87
CA ARG A 306 -20.68 16.02 -2.62
C ARG A 306 -21.99 15.23 -2.69
N ARG A 307 -21.94 13.96 -2.33
CA ARG A 307 -23.06 13.02 -2.19
C ARG A 307 -23.09 12.52 -0.74
N GLY A 308 -23.77 13.28 0.13
CA GLY A 308 -23.80 13.00 1.56
C GLY A 308 -22.44 13.26 2.21
N ALA A 309 -21.80 12.23 2.76
CA ALA A 309 -20.46 12.33 3.34
C ALA A 309 -19.32 12.23 2.31
N GLN A 310 -19.60 11.77 1.08
CA GLN A 310 -18.57 11.41 0.10
C GLN A 310 -18.54 12.37 -1.08
N TRP A 311 -17.34 12.75 -1.50
CA TRP A 311 -17.06 13.46 -2.75
C TRP A 311 -16.89 12.46 -3.89
N ARG A 312 -17.41 12.82 -5.07
CA ARG A 312 -17.26 12.07 -6.33
C ARG A 312 -17.26 13.01 -7.51
N PHE A 313 -16.78 12.57 -8.67
CA PHE A 313 -17.06 13.23 -9.94
C PHE A 313 -18.56 13.13 -10.22
N ALA A 314 -19.21 14.28 -10.39
CA ALA A 314 -20.67 14.39 -10.45
C ALA A 314 -21.25 13.58 -11.61
N SER A 315 -22.47 13.06 -11.46
CA SER A 315 -23.10 12.27 -12.53
C SER A 315 -23.32 13.04 -13.83
N SER A 316 -23.49 14.36 -13.75
CA SER A 316 -23.50 15.28 -14.90
C SER A 316 -22.18 15.33 -15.65
N THR A 317 -21.06 15.18 -14.95
CA THR A 317 -19.71 15.03 -15.52
C THR A 317 -19.59 13.67 -16.19
N VAL A 318 -19.89 12.59 -15.45
CA VAL A 318 -19.70 11.19 -15.90
C VAL A 318 -20.52 10.91 -17.16
N ALA A 319 -21.80 11.29 -17.20
CA ALA A 319 -22.65 11.09 -18.36
C ALA A 319 -22.23 11.88 -19.61
N LYS A 320 -21.41 12.94 -19.45
CA LYS A 320 -20.90 13.78 -20.55
C LYS A 320 -19.46 13.45 -20.97
N LEU A 321 -18.79 12.51 -20.30
CA LEU A 321 -17.40 12.15 -20.62
C LEU A 321 -17.15 11.84 -22.10
N PRO A 322 -18.02 11.09 -22.82
CA PRO A 322 -17.82 10.84 -24.25
C PRO A 322 -17.87 12.13 -25.09
N GLU A 323 -18.84 13.01 -24.83
CA GLU A 323 -18.99 14.29 -25.55
C GLU A 323 -17.80 15.22 -25.31
N MET A 324 -17.35 15.33 -24.05
CA MET A 324 -16.21 16.16 -23.67
C MET A 324 -14.89 15.64 -24.26
N VAL A 325 -14.71 14.32 -24.37
CA VAL A 325 -13.52 13.74 -24.99
C VAL A 325 -13.49 13.99 -26.50
N GLU A 326 -14.62 13.93 -27.20
CA GLU A 326 -14.65 14.35 -28.62
C GLU A 326 -14.42 15.86 -28.78
N ALA A 327 -14.94 16.69 -27.86
CA ALA A 327 -14.71 18.14 -27.88
C ALA A 327 -13.22 18.49 -27.66
N MET A 328 -12.57 17.87 -26.67
CA MET A 328 -11.13 17.95 -26.42
C MET A 328 -10.31 17.59 -27.67
N ARG A 329 -10.60 16.45 -28.31
CA ARG A 329 -9.91 16.04 -29.55
C ARG A 329 -10.09 17.04 -30.69
N ALA A 330 -11.29 17.63 -30.82
CA ALA A 330 -11.59 18.60 -31.87
C ALA A 330 -10.81 19.92 -31.74
N VAL A 331 -10.30 20.23 -30.55
CA VAL A 331 -9.54 21.47 -30.25
C VAL A 331 -8.06 21.33 -30.64
N GLY A 332 -7.61 20.13 -31.02
CA GLY A 332 -6.29 19.90 -31.63
C GLY A 332 -5.33 19.05 -30.80
N GLU A 333 -5.76 18.63 -29.61
CA GLU A 333 -4.96 17.80 -28.71
C GLU A 333 -5.68 16.45 -28.52
N ALA A 334 -5.56 15.60 -29.54
CA ALA A 334 -5.82 14.19 -29.33
C ALA A 334 -4.79 13.70 -28.31
N PRO A 335 -5.18 13.28 -27.08
CA PRO A 335 -4.22 12.70 -26.16
C PRO A 335 -3.53 11.55 -26.90
N PRO A 336 -2.19 11.46 -26.91
CA PRO A 336 -1.52 10.31 -27.51
C PRO A 336 -2.17 9.04 -26.93
N PRO A 337 -2.55 8.07 -27.78
CA PRO A 337 -3.22 6.86 -27.30
C PRO A 337 -2.33 6.28 -26.22
N ALA A 338 -2.91 5.94 -25.05
CA ALA A 338 -2.16 5.56 -23.85
C ALA A 338 -1.10 4.52 -24.22
N VAL A 339 0.14 5.00 -24.38
CA VAL A 339 1.24 4.14 -24.80
C VAL A 339 1.56 3.35 -23.57
N ALA A 340 1.33 2.03 -23.62
CA ALA A 340 1.67 1.13 -22.52
C ALA A 340 3.15 1.36 -22.18
N VAL A 341 3.38 2.05 -21.05
CA VAL A 341 4.72 2.43 -20.63
C VAL A 341 5.42 1.12 -20.23
N PRO A 342 6.58 0.78 -20.81
CA PRO A 342 7.26 -0.47 -20.49
C PRO A 342 7.51 -0.60 -18.98
N LEU A 343 7.38 -1.82 -18.44
CA LEU A 343 7.79 -2.14 -17.07
C LEU A 343 9.27 -2.57 -17.07
N ASP A 344 10.14 -1.68 -17.55
CA ASP A 344 11.59 -1.89 -17.66
C ASP A 344 12.37 -0.59 -17.41
N THR A 345 13.68 -0.70 -17.23
CA THR A 345 14.58 0.43 -16.98
C THR A 345 15.16 1.06 -18.26
N SER A 346 14.61 0.80 -19.45
CA SER A 346 15.18 1.27 -20.74
C SER A 346 14.90 2.75 -21.03
N THR A 347 13.90 3.33 -20.37
CA THR A 347 13.49 4.75 -20.51
C THR A 347 13.16 5.34 -19.14
N PRO A 348 13.21 6.68 -18.95
CA PRO A 348 12.87 7.29 -17.66
C PRO A 348 11.41 7.01 -17.25
N ALA A 349 10.49 7.08 -18.22
CA ALA A 349 9.08 6.70 -18.06
C ALA A 349 8.93 5.24 -17.60
N GLY A 350 9.66 4.32 -18.25
CA GLY A 350 9.65 2.90 -17.91
C GLY A 350 10.14 2.65 -16.47
N THR A 351 11.27 3.24 -16.09
CA THR A 351 11.83 3.11 -14.73
C THR A 351 10.83 3.59 -13.67
N LEU A 352 10.12 4.69 -13.92
CA LEU A 352 9.10 5.17 -12.98
C LEU A 352 7.85 4.30 -12.95
N ASN A 353 7.38 3.80 -14.08
CA ASN A 353 6.25 2.87 -14.11
C ASN A 353 6.57 1.58 -13.36
N LEU A 354 7.76 1.02 -13.59
CA LEU A 354 8.28 -0.15 -12.88
C LEU A 354 8.42 0.12 -11.37
N PHE A 355 9.01 1.26 -11.00
CA PHE A 355 9.17 1.65 -9.60
C PHE A 355 7.83 1.82 -8.87
N PHE A 356 6.89 2.56 -9.47
CA PHE A 356 5.57 2.78 -8.86
C PHE A 356 4.76 1.48 -8.76
N THR A 357 4.76 0.65 -9.80
CA THR A 357 4.08 -0.67 -9.79
C THR A 357 4.66 -1.56 -8.68
N ALA A 358 5.99 -1.68 -8.62
CA ALA A 358 6.66 -2.46 -7.58
C ALA A 358 6.38 -1.93 -6.16
N MET A 359 6.35 -0.61 -5.97
CA MET A 359 5.98 0.00 -4.69
C MET A 359 4.50 -0.23 -4.31
N SER A 360 3.57 -0.25 -5.28
CA SER A 360 2.15 -0.56 -5.01
C SER A 360 1.90 -2.05 -4.73
N GLU A 361 2.68 -2.94 -5.32
CA GLU A 361 2.62 -4.40 -5.09
C GLU A 361 3.42 -4.84 -3.86
N HIS A 362 4.05 -3.89 -3.14
CA HIS A 362 4.98 -4.11 -2.04
C HIS A 362 6.25 -4.93 -2.41
N ASP A 363 6.57 -5.07 -3.70
CA ASP A 363 7.83 -5.65 -4.18
C ASP A 363 9.00 -4.66 -4.06
N LEU A 364 9.47 -4.50 -2.82
CA LEU A 364 10.62 -3.65 -2.50
C LEU A 364 11.92 -4.14 -3.16
N ARG A 365 12.01 -5.43 -3.55
CA ARG A 365 13.16 -5.94 -4.30
C ARG A 365 13.18 -5.35 -5.70
N THR A 366 12.06 -5.39 -6.43
CA THR A 366 11.95 -4.80 -7.77
C THR A 366 12.05 -3.27 -7.71
N ALA A 367 11.45 -2.62 -6.71
CA ALA A 367 11.59 -1.17 -6.52
C ALA A 367 13.07 -0.75 -6.32
N VAL A 368 13.84 -1.50 -5.51
CA VAL A 368 15.28 -1.27 -5.34
C VAL A 368 16.08 -1.49 -6.63
N THR A 369 15.62 -2.32 -7.58
CA THR A 369 16.28 -2.40 -8.90
C THR A 369 16.20 -1.09 -9.68
N CYS A 370 15.27 -0.18 -9.39
CA CYS A 370 15.22 1.13 -10.07
C CYS A 370 16.28 2.12 -9.53
N LEU A 371 17.04 1.75 -8.49
CA LEU A 371 18.00 2.62 -7.80
C LEU A 371 19.44 2.40 -8.26
N ASP A 372 20.23 3.47 -8.32
CA ASP A 372 21.67 3.43 -8.48
C ASP A 372 22.37 3.34 -7.11
N LEU A 373 22.65 2.10 -6.69
CA LEU A 373 23.35 1.79 -5.44
C LEU A 373 24.89 1.78 -5.58
N SER A 374 25.45 2.41 -6.61
CA SER A 374 26.90 2.39 -6.88
C SER A 374 27.74 3.04 -5.77
N GLU A 375 27.28 4.17 -5.22
CA GLU A 375 27.95 4.89 -4.13
C GLU A 375 27.71 4.28 -2.73
N LEU A 376 26.74 3.38 -2.58
CA LEU A 376 26.43 2.74 -1.29
C LEU A 376 27.41 1.60 -0.97
N ARG A 377 28.03 1.69 0.21
CA ARG A 377 28.91 0.65 0.77
C ARG A 377 28.16 -0.59 1.22
N ASP A 378 26.99 -0.38 1.82
CA ASP A 378 26.09 -1.43 2.25
C ASP A 378 24.93 -1.54 1.26
N ARG A 379 24.57 -2.77 0.91
CA ARG A 379 23.47 -3.11 0.00
C ARG A 379 22.50 -4.09 0.62
N ASP A 380 22.56 -4.26 1.94
CA ASP A 380 21.58 -5.04 2.68
C ASP A 380 20.16 -4.50 2.47
N PRO A 381 19.13 -5.37 2.42
CA PRO A 381 17.73 -4.96 2.39
C PRO A 381 17.34 -3.94 3.47
N SER A 382 17.89 -4.06 4.69
CA SER A 382 17.62 -3.14 5.80
C SER A 382 18.04 -1.69 5.54
N VAL A 383 19.02 -1.46 4.65
CA VAL A 383 19.48 -0.13 4.23
C VAL A 383 18.76 0.32 2.96
N THR A 384 18.57 -0.59 2.00
CA THR A 384 18.11 -0.26 0.65
C THR A 384 16.59 -0.15 0.51
N TRP A 385 15.80 -0.91 1.28
CA TRP A 385 14.34 -0.81 1.28
C TRP A 385 13.81 0.51 1.84
N PRO A 386 14.31 1.06 2.97
CA PRO A 386 13.92 2.39 3.43
C PRO A 386 14.17 3.50 2.41
N ILE A 387 15.28 3.42 1.64
CA ILE A 387 15.60 4.38 0.58
C ILE A 387 14.53 4.39 -0.51
N ALA A 388 14.09 3.21 -0.98
CA ALA A 388 12.99 3.11 -1.94
C ALA A 388 11.67 3.70 -1.37
N GLY A 389 11.35 3.38 -0.12
CA GLY A 389 10.20 3.94 0.59
C GLY A 389 10.23 5.47 0.66
N LYS A 390 11.36 6.06 1.08
CA LYS A 390 11.52 7.52 1.16
C LYS A 390 11.44 8.18 -0.23
N ILE A 391 12.01 7.58 -1.28
CA ILE A 391 11.86 8.09 -2.67
C ILE A 391 10.38 8.12 -3.08
N LYS A 392 9.61 7.06 -2.79
CA LYS A 392 8.17 7.03 -3.08
C LYS A 392 7.41 8.14 -2.34
N LEU A 393 7.68 8.34 -1.05
CA LEU A 393 7.03 9.38 -0.24
C LEU A 393 7.36 10.80 -0.71
N VAL A 394 8.62 11.08 -1.09
CA VAL A 394 9.01 12.36 -1.70
C VAL A 394 8.34 12.57 -3.05
N LEU A 395 8.23 11.54 -3.90
CA LEU A 395 7.53 11.63 -5.19
C LEU A 395 6.02 11.83 -5.04
N ASP A 396 5.38 11.19 -4.05
CA ASP A 396 3.93 11.33 -3.79
C ASP A 396 3.55 12.73 -3.28
N ARG A 397 4.47 13.37 -2.55
CA ARG A 397 4.37 14.77 -2.10
C ARG A 397 4.46 15.73 -3.30
N GLU A 398 5.43 15.50 -4.18
CA GLU A 398 5.87 16.45 -5.20
C GLU A 398 5.05 16.37 -6.49
N ARG A 399 3.82 16.88 -6.38
CA ARG A 399 2.81 16.90 -7.46
C ARG A 399 2.46 15.50 -7.95
N LEU A 400 1.55 15.47 -8.92
CA LEU A 400 1.14 14.25 -9.58
C LEU A 400 2.09 13.92 -10.74
N ILE A 401 3.15 13.17 -10.46
CA ILE A 401 4.13 12.72 -11.46
C ILE A 401 3.53 11.59 -12.30
N VAL A 402 3.33 11.81 -13.59
CA VAL A 402 2.75 10.83 -14.51
C VAL A 402 3.87 10.22 -15.36
N ALA A 403 4.12 8.91 -15.21
CA ALA A 403 5.21 8.25 -15.93
C ALA A 403 5.13 8.44 -17.46
N SER A 404 3.93 8.43 -18.05
CA SER A 404 3.73 8.60 -19.50
C SER A 404 3.98 10.02 -20.03
N GLU A 405 4.11 11.04 -19.17
CA GLU A 405 4.47 12.42 -19.57
C GLU A 405 5.97 12.65 -19.61
N ILE A 406 6.77 11.67 -19.17
CA ILE A 406 8.20 11.81 -19.00
C ILE A 406 8.90 11.41 -20.29
N GLU A 407 9.14 12.40 -21.14
CA GLU A 407 9.91 12.23 -22.37
C GLU A 407 11.34 11.75 -22.08
N THR A 408 11.88 10.91 -22.96
CA THR A 408 13.31 10.54 -22.92
C THR A 408 14.12 11.67 -23.55
N PRO A 409 14.99 12.37 -22.80
CA PRO A 409 15.69 13.53 -23.33
C PRO A 409 16.73 13.13 -24.38
N PRO A 410 16.86 13.87 -25.50
CA PRO A 410 17.60 13.43 -26.69
C PRO A 410 19.12 13.30 -26.51
N ASN A 411 19.67 13.87 -25.43
CA ASN A 411 21.10 13.84 -25.10
C ASN A 411 21.39 13.02 -23.82
N ASP A 412 20.49 12.12 -23.41
CA ASP A 412 20.62 11.31 -22.18
C ASP A 412 20.82 12.15 -20.90
N ALA A 413 20.33 13.40 -20.91
CA ALA A 413 20.42 14.33 -19.78
C ALA A 413 19.60 13.82 -18.57
N PRO A 414 19.98 14.17 -17.32
CA PRO A 414 19.20 13.81 -16.14
C PRO A 414 17.75 14.31 -16.23
N VAL A 415 16.80 13.42 -15.95
CA VAL A 415 15.38 13.77 -15.82
C VAL A 415 15.11 14.12 -14.37
N VAL A 416 14.99 15.41 -14.07
CA VAL A 416 14.72 15.92 -12.73
C VAL A 416 13.23 15.89 -12.45
N LEU A 417 12.82 15.08 -11.47
CA LEU A 417 11.43 14.87 -11.06
C LEU A 417 11.04 15.85 -9.94
N VAL A 418 11.96 16.04 -8.99
CA VAL A 418 11.80 16.92 -7.81
C VAL A 418 13.03 17.80 -7.71
N LYS A 419 12.86 19.08 -7.39
CA LYS A 419 13.97 20.01 -7.20
C LYS A 419 13.70 20.99 -6.06
N GLU A 420 14.42 20.83 -4.96
CA GLU A 420 14.28 21.65 -3.75
C GLU A 420 15.61 22.25 -3.31
N ILE A 421 15.57 22.98 -2.18
CA ILE A 421 16.75 23.52 -1.50
C ILE A 421 17.62 22.37 -0.92
N HIS A 422 16.98 21.31 -0.42
CA HIS A 422 17.65 20.21 0.30
C HIS A 422 18.19 19.10 -0.62
N GLY A 423 17.76 19.05 -1.88
CA GLY A 423 18.24 18.06 -2.85
C GLY A 423 17.39 18.00 -4.13
N ARG A 424 17.58 16.93 -4.91
CA ARG A 424 16.71 16.62 -6.05
C ARG A 424 16.54 15.11 -6.26
N VAL A 425 15.34 14.72 -6.70
CA VAL A 425 15.07 13.37 -7.20
C VAL A 425 15.23 13.41 -8.71
N GLU A 426 16.20 12.66 -9.25
CA GLU A 426 16.47 12.61 -10.69
C GLU A 426 16.78 11.19 -11.18
N LEU A 427 16.32 10.89 -12.39
CA LEU A 427 16.71 9.70 -13.14
C LEU A 427 17.89 10.02 -14.04
N VAL A 428 18.90 9.15 -14.04
CA VAL A 428 20.11 9.28 -14.84
C VAL A 428 20.35 7.99 -15.61
N LYS A 429 20.74 8.13 -16.88
CA LYS A 429 21.13 6.99 -17.72
C LYS A 429 22.53 6.54 -17.37
N GLN A 430 22.67 5.26 -17.06
CA GLN A 430 23.93 4.62 -16.70
C GLN A 430 24.86 4.51 -17.91
N THR A 431 26.02 5.17 -17.88
CA THR A 431 26.96 5.24 -19.02
C THR A 431 27.97 4.09 -19.04
N GLU A 432 28.15 3.41 -17.92
CA GLU A 432 29.14 2.35 -17.69
C GLU A 432 28.61 1.24 -16.75
N GLY A 433 29.47 0.26 -16.44
CA GLY A 433 29.12 -0.87 -15.59
C GLY A 433 28.16 -1.89 -16.23
N PRO A 434 27.66 -2.87 -15.45
CA PRO A 434 26.80 -3.95 -15.95
C PRO A 434 25.39 -3.48 -16.35
N ARG A 435 24.96 -2.30 -15.89
CA ARG A 435 23.64 -1.70 -16.13
C ARG A 435 23.65 -0.62 -17.20
N LYS A 436 24.70 -0.59 -18.02
CA LYS A 436 24.90 0.45 -19.03
C LYS A 436 23.70 0.54 -19.99
N GLY A 437 23.15 1.74 -20.12
CA GLY A 437 22.00 2.07 -20.96
C GLY A 437 20.68 2.16 -20.19
N GLU A 438 20.60 1.62 -18.97
CA GLU A 438 19.43 1.72 -18.10
C GLU A 438 19.30 3.12 -17.48
N TRP A 439 18.08 3.55 -17.21
CA TRP A 439 17.74 4.74 -16.43
C TRP A 439 17.44 4.34 -14.99
N LEU A 440 18.10 4.98 -14.02
CA LEU A 440 17.94 4.70 -12.59
C LEU A 440 17.82 5.99 -11.80
N PHE A 441 17.17 5.95 -10.63
CA PHE A 441 17.29 7.01 -9.63
C PHE A 441 18.76 7.17 -9.25
N SER A 442 19.30 8.37 -9.44
CA SER A 442 20.76 8.60 -9.37
C SER A 442 21.35 8.28 -8.00
N ALA A 443 22.64 7.93 -7.96
CA ALA A 443 23.37 7.77 -6.70
C ALA A 443 23.33 9.05 -5.83
N ALA A 444 23.26 10.23 -6.46
CA ALA A 444 23.06 11.51 -5.77
C ALA A 444 21.69 11.59 -5.08
N THR A 445 20.61 11.16 -5.75
CA THR A 445 19.27 11.04 -5.16
C THR A 445 19.26 10.04 -4.01
N VAL A 446 19.83 8.84 -4.21
CA VAL A 446 19.95 7.80 -3.18
C VAL A 446 20.68 8.32 -1.93
N ARG A 447 21.75 9.11 -2.10
CA ARG A 447 22.52 9.71 -0.99
C ARG A 447 21.85 10.93 -0.35
N GLN A 448 20.97 11.64 -1.05
CA GLN A 448 20.29 12.85 -0.55
C GLN A 448 18.89 12.57 0.00
N ILE A 449 18.38 11.35 -0.13
CA ILE A 449 16.96 11.08 0.16
C ILE A 449 16.58 11.36 1.61
N ASP A 450 17.48 11.09 2.57
CA ASP A 450 17.22 11.35 3.99
C ASP A 450 16.98 12.85 4.22
N ALA A 451 17.80 13.73 3.63
CA ALA A 451 17.62 15.18 3.74
C ALA A 451 16.39 15.72 2.98
N LEU A 452 15.97 15.07 1.89
CA LEU A 452 14.72 15.41 1.18
C LEU A 452 13.47 14.95 1.95
N TYR A 453 13.59 13.85 2.69
CA TYR A 453 12.55 13.27 3.53
C TYR A 453 12.40 14.03 4.86
N GLU A 454 13.51 14.34 5.54
CA GLU A 454 13.57 15.10 6.80
C GLU A 454 13.34 16.62 6.63
N ALA A 455 13.29 17.12 5.39
CA ALA A 455 12.85 18.49 5.09
C ALA A 455 11.32 18.68 5.22
N TRP A 456 10.63 17.67 5.74
CA TRP A 456 9.19 17.60 5.98
C TRP A 456 8.91 17.64 7.49
#